data_AF-A0A838R1H6-F1
#
_entry.id   AF-A0A838R1H6-F1
#
_cell.length_a   1.000
_cell.length_b   1.000
_cell.length_c   1.000
_cell.angle_alpha   90.00
_cell.angle_beta   90.00
_cell.angle_gamma   90.00
#
_symmetry.space_group_name_H-M   'P 1'
#
loop_
_entity.id
_entity.type
_entity.pdbx_description
1 polymer ?
#
loop_
_entity_poly.entity_id
_entity_poly.type
_entity_poly.pdbx_seq_one_letter_code
_entity_poly.pdbx_strand_id
1 'polypeptide(L)'
;LEFTGGSGGGDGRQRALNASGQLVYKATFTNGDEGLFLYSPTVTLSADFTLDGIVNGADLLEWRNGFGQTSGAGRAQGDADSDGDVDGGDFLLWQRQLSVSVPLAAIPEPSLAALLLPAVLVCGLRLSRGLAPLASQEATEVNFRLPPR
;
A
#
# COMPACT_ATOMS: atom_id res chain seq x y z
N LEU A 1 14.55 15.31 32.51
CA LEU A 1 14.41 14.19 31.55
C LEU A 1 14.88 14.71 30.22
N GLU A 2 15.96 14.17 29.69
CA GLU A 2 16.50 14.53 28.39
C GLU A 2 16.29 13.33 27.45
N PHE A 3 15.63 13.54 26.32
CA PHE A 3 15.41 12.46 25.36
C PHE A 3 16.67 12.28 24.51
N THR A 4 17.18 11.06 24.45
CA THR A 4 18.40 10.73 23.72
C THR A 4 18.05 9.85 22.52
N GLY A 5 17.87 10.48 21.37
CA GLY A 5 17.54 9.81 20.11
C GLY A 5 16.63 10.64 19.23
N GLY A 6 17.10 10.95 18.01
CA GLY A 6 16.26 11.58 16.99
C GLY A 6 15.65 10.49 16.11
N SER A 7 14.38 10.15 16.33
CA SER A 7 13.55 9.70 15.20
C SER A 7 12.55 10.82 14.94
N GLY A 8 12.94 11.65 13.96
CA GLY A 8 12.03 12.57 13.35
C GLY A 8 10.95 11.74 12.66
N GLY A 9 9.72 11.82 13.16
CA GLY A 9 8.62 11.84 12.22
C GLY A 9 8.96 12.92 11.18
N GLY A 10 8.60 12.73 9.90
CA GLY A 10 8.91 13.68 8.83
C GLY A 10 8.39 15.13 9.06
N ASP A 11 7.86 15.44 10.23
CA ASP A 11 7.40 16.73 10.73
C ASP A 11 8.49 17.56 11.46
N GLY A 12 9.71 17.03 11.61
CA GLY A 12 10.85 17.78 12.16
C GLY A 12 10.78 18.06 13.67
N ARG A 13 9.86 17.41 14.40
CA ARG A 13 9.77 17.50 15.86
C ARG A 13 10.53 16.36 16.52
N GLN A 14 11.34 16.65 17.54
CA GLN A 14 11.90 15.61 18.41
C GLN A 14 10.74 14.86 19.08
N ARG A 15 10.63 13.57 18.79
CA ARG A 15 9.76 12.64 19.52
C ARG A 15 10.63 11.73 20.37
N ALA A 16 10.11 11.35 21.53
CA ALA A 16 10.81 10.49 22.48
C ALA A 16 11.06 9.06 21.99
N LEU A 17 10.51 8.68 20.83
CA LEU A 17 10.58 7.34 20.24
C LEU A 17 11.74 7.26 19.25
N ASN A 18 12.49 6.16 19.22
CA ASN A 18 13.52 5.87 18.20
C ASN A 18 12.91 5.17 16.95
N ALA A 19 13.75 4.79 15.97
CA ALA A 19 13.30 4.11 14.75
C ALA A 19 12.65 2.73 15.00
N SER A 20 12.92 2.13 16.17
CA SER A 20 12.34 0.86 16.62
C SER A 20 11.08 1.05 17.48
N GLY A 21 10.55 2.27 17.59
CA GLY A 21 9.39 2.58 18.42
C GLY A 21 9.65 2.53 19.93
N GLN A 22 10.91 2.51 20.35
CA GLN A 22 11.30 2.49 21.77
C GLN A 22 11.45 3.91 22.30
N LEU A 23 11.00 4.17 23.53
CA LEU A 23 11.31 5.42 24.21
C LEU A 23 12.71 5.33 24.83
N VAL A 24 13.56 6.33 24.55
CA VAL A 24 14.90 6.42 25.14
C VAL A 24 15.09 7.77 25.80
N TYR A 25 15.44 7.77 27.08
CA TYR A 25 15.72 9.00 27.82
C TYR A 25 16.84 8.81 28.82
N LYS A 26 17.58 9.90 29.04
CA LYS A 26 18.53 10.02 30.15
C LYS A 26 17.82 10.69 31.32
N ALA A 27 18.00 10.14 32.52
CA ALA A 27 17.56 10.76 33.75
C ALA A 27 18.75 10.99 34.67
N THR A 28 18.77 12.16 35.30
CA THR A 28 19.66 12.48 36.41
C THR A 28 18.88 12.29 37.70
N PHE A 29 19.42 11.52 38.62
CA PHE A 29 18.83 11.25 39.93
C PHE A 29 19.17 12.39 40.90
N THR A 30 18.43 12.48 42.01
CA THR A 30 18.63 13.52 43.02
C THR A 30 19.99 13.47 43.72
N ASN A 31 20.68 12.32 43.65
CA ASN A 31 22.04 12.13 44.14
C ASN A 31 23.12 12.53 43.11
N GLY A 32 22.73 12.99 41.92
CA GLY A 32 23.64 13.40 40.84
C GLY A 32 24.03 12.29 39.87
N ASP A 33 23.64 11.04 40.13
CA ASP A 33 23.90 9.93 39.21
C ASP A 33 23.07 10.10 37.93
N GLU A 34 23.53 9.49 36.84
CA GLU A 34 22.82 9.50 35.56
C GLU A 34 22.54 8.07 35.10
N GLY A 35 21.36 7.86 34.52
CA GLY A 35 20.94 6.58 33.96
C GLY A 35 20.28 6.76 32.58
N LEU A 36 20.53 5.79 31.69
CA LEU A 36 19.79 5.64 30.44
C LEU A 36 18.62 4.68 30.67
N PHE A 37 17.43 5.11 30.30
CA PHE A 37 16.22 4.33 30.39
C PHE A 37 15.69 4.03 28.99
N LEU A 38 15.42 2.76 28.75
CA LEU A 38 14.86 2.24 27.50
C LEU A 38 13.52 1.59 27.80
N TYR A 39 12.45 2.09 27.17
CA TYR A 39 11.14 1.45 27.20
C TYR A 39 10.82 0.93 25.79
N SER A 40 10.70 -0.38 25.68
CA SER A 40 10.28 -1.05 24.44
C SER A 40 8.83 -1.47 24.62
N PRO A 41 7.85 -0.80 23.98
CA PRO A 41 6.49 -1.29 24.01
C PRO A 41 6.43 -2.62 23.26
N THR A 42 6.12 -3.70 23.97
CA THR A 42 5.74 -4.96 23.32
C THR A 42 4.32 -4.79 22.84
N VAL A 43 4.12 -4.78 21.52
CA VAL A 43 2.78 -4.87 20.95
C VAL A 43 2.33 -6.32 21.10
N THR A 44 1.42 -6.57 22.04
CA THR A 44 0.78 -7.88 22.15
C THR A 44 -0.34 -7.94 21.11
N LEU A 45 -0.20 -8.86 20.15
CA LEU A 45 -1.24 -9.14 19.16
C LEU A 45 -2.22 -10.14 19.76
N SER A 46 -3.43 -9.72 20.12
CA SER A 46 -4.35 -10.64 20.81
C SER A 46 -4.68 -11.90 20.00
N ALA A 47 -4.60 -11.84 18.66
CA ALA A 47 -4.82 -12.96 17.76
C ALA A 47 -3.57 -13.79 17.40
N ASP A 48 -2.41 -13.53 18.04
CA ASP A 48 -1.23 -14.40 17.95
C ASP A 48 -1.38 -15.55 18.94
N PHE A 49 -2.10 -16.58 18.52
CA PHE A 49 -2.45 -17.73 19.34
C PHE A 49 -1.28 -18.72 19.47
N THR A 50 -0.35 -18.70 18.52
CA THR A 50 0.84 -19.56 18.52
C THR A 50 2.02 -18.98 19.31
N LEU A 51 1.95 -17.70 19.69
CA LEU A 51 2.97 -16.95 20.43
C LEU A 51 4.31 -16.83 19.68
N ASP A 52 4.28 -16.88 18.36
CA ASP A 52 5.48 -16.73 17.52
C ASP A 52 5.77 -15.26 17.16
N GLY A 53 4.91 -14.34 17.62
CA GLY A 53 5.05 -12.90 17.43
C GLY A 53 4.47 -12.38 16.11
N ILE A 54 3.82 -13.23 15.31
CA ILE A 54 3.20 -12.85 14.04
C ILE A 54 1.79 -13.41 13.93
N VAL A 55 0.81 -12.59 13.54
CA VAL A 55 -0.54 -13.09 13.27
C VAL A 55 -0.62 -13.53 11.81
N ASN A 56 -0.77 -14.83 11.58
CA ASN A 56 -0.77 -15.45 10.26
C ASN A 56 -1.75 -16.64 10.16
N GLY A 57 -1.56 -17.49 9.13
CA GLY A 57 -2.42 -18.66 8.90
C GLY A 57 -2.29 -19.78 9.94
N ALA A 58 -1.19 -19.84 10.69
CA ALA A 58 -1.00 -20.75 11.81
C ALA A 58 -1.93 -20.37 12.97
N ASP A 59 -2.09 -19.09 13.27
CA ASP A 59 -3.07 -18.64 14.27
C ASP A 59 -4.50 -18.88 13.80
N LEU A 60 -4.77 -18.70 12.49
CA LEU A 60 -6.08 -19.03 11.94
C LEU A 60 -6.43 -20.52 12.12
N LEU A 61 -5.43 -21.40 12.08
CA LEU A 61 -5.63 -22.81 12.37
C LEU A 61 -6.03 -23.03 13.83
N GLU A 62 -5.40 -22.35 14.78
CA GLU A 62 -5.76 -22.43 16.20
C GLU A 62 -7.17 -21.90 16.46
N TRP A 63 -7.53 -20.73 15.92
CA TRP A 63 -8.91 -20.22 16.01
C TRP A 63 -9.93 -21.22 15.45
N ARG A 64 -9.63 -21.82 14.28
CA ARG A 64 -10.53 -22.80 13.68
C ARG A 64 -10.69 -24.06 14.53
N ASN A 65 -9.65 -24.45 15.28
CA ASN A 65 -9.71 -25.60 16.18
C ASN A 65 -10.60 -25.34 17.41
N GLY A 66 -10.64 -24.09 17.90
CA GLY A 66 -11.49 -23.70 19.03
C GLY A 66 -12.89 -23.22 18.65
N PHE A 67 -13.12 -22.84 17.40
CA PHE A 67 -14.38 -22.25 16.94
C PHE A 67 -15.63 -23.02 17.41
N GLY A 68 -16.57 -22.28 18.02
CA GLY A 68 -17.80 -22.84 18.59
C GLY A 68 -17.68 -23.29 20.04
N GLN A 69 -16.51 -23.16 20.67
CA GLN A 69 -16.39 -23.25 22.11
C GLN A 69 -17.10 -22.05 22.74
N THR A 70 -18.11 -22.29 23.57
CA THR A 70 -19.00 -21.23 24.11
C THR A 70 -18.67 -20.76 25.52
N SER A 71 -17.63 -21.33 26.15
CA SER A 71 -17.18 -20.95 27.49
C SER A 71 -15.82 -21.56 27.84
N GLY A 72 -15.07 -20.89 28.71
CA GLY A 72 -13.78 -21.37 29.21
C GLY A 72 -12.71 -21.46 28.12
N ALA A 73 -12.92 -20.81 26.99
CA ALA A 73 -11.86 -20.59 26.02
C ALA A 73 -10.80 -19.67 26.63
N GLY A 74 -9.58 -19.86 26.17
CA GLY A 74 -8.49 -18.95 26.45
C GLY A 74 -7.82 -18.61 25.14
N ARG A 75 -6.87 -17.68 25.21
CA ARG A 75 -6.23 -17.14 24.01
C ARG A 75 -5.62 -18.21 23.11
N ALA A 76 -4.97 -19.24 23.67
CA ALA A 76 -4.39 -20.33 22.87
C ALA A 76 -5.44 -21.17 22.12
N GLN A 77 -6.71 -21.14 22.57
CA GLN A 77 -7.84 -21.79 21.90
C GLN A 77 -8.51 -20.90 20.85
N GLY A 78 -8.08 -19.65 20.68
CA GLY A 78 -8.65 -18.73 19.70
C GLY A 78 -9.47 -17.57 20.27
N ASP A 79 -9.55 -17.43 21.60
CA ASP A 79 -10.25 -16.32 22.28
C ASP A 79 -9.35 -15.05 22.29
N ALA A 80 -9.52 -14.22 21.27
CA ALA A 80 -8.76 -12.99 21.06
C ALA A 80 -9.36 -11.77 21.76
N ASP A 81 -10.66 -11.74 22.08
CA ASP A 81 -11.27 -10.62 22.82
C ASP A 81 -11.39 -10.88 24.33
N SER A 82 -11.04 -12.10 24.76
CA SER A 82 -11.01 -12.56 26.15
C SER A 82 -12.39 -12.62 26.82
N ASP A 83 -13.44 -12.90 26.05
CA ASP A 83 -14.80 -13.06 26.57
C ASP A 83 -15.12 -14.51 27.00
N GLY A 84 -14.20 -15.44 26.71
CA GLY A 84 -14.27 -16.83 27.13
C GLY A 84 -14.97 -17.75 26.13
N ASP A 85 -15.34 -17.27 24.95
CA ASP A 85 -15.77 -18.10 23.82
C ASP A 85 -14.82 -17.98 22.61
N VAL A 86 -15.11 -18.72 21.53
CA VAL A 86 -14.34 -18.64 20.27
C VAL A 86 -15.31 -18.51 19.11
N ASP A 87 -15.47 -17.29 18.62
CA ASP A 87 -16.52 -16.94 17.67
C ASP A 87 -16.06 -15.95 16.58
N GLY A 88 -17.02 -15.25 15.96
CA GLY A 88 -16.76 -14.25 14.92
C GLY A 88 -16.08 -12.97 15.42
N GLY A 89 -16.24 -12.62 16.70
CA GLY A 89 -15.53 -11.52 17.36
C GLY A 89 -14.02 -11.73 17.34
N ASP A 90 -13.58 -12.93 17.69
CA ASP A 90 -12.17 -13.29 17.66
C ASP A 90 -11.62 -13.34 16.25
N PHE A 91 -12.41 -13.89 15.32
CA PHE A 91 -12.03 -13.93 13.91
C PHE A 91 -11.82 -12.54 13.35
N LEU A 92 -12.67 -11.58 13.72
CA LEU A 92 -12.53 -10.19 13.30
C LEU A 92 -11.25 -9.56 13.86
N LEU A 93 -10.85 -9.91 15.08
CA LEU A 93 -9.56 -9.48 15.63
C LEU A 93 -8.38 -10.10 14.88
N TRP A 94 -8.43 -11.39 14.54
CA TRP A 94 -7.43 -12.04 13.69
C TRP A 94 -7.31 -11.33 12.34
N GLN A 95 -8.43 -11.04 11.66
CA GLN A 95 -8.42 -10.34 10.37
C GLN A 95 -7.79 -8.94 10.47
N ARG A 96 -8.05 -8.21 11.56
CA ARG A 96 -7.51 -6.86 11.79
C ARG A 96 -6.01 -6.88 12.10
N GLN A 97 -5.52 -7.96 12.71
CA GLN A 97 -4.12 -8.09 13.12
C GLN A 97 -3.28 -8.89 12.12
N LEU A 98 -3.91 -9.53 11.12
CA LEU A 98 -3.26 -10.33 10.10
C LEU A 98 -2.11 -9.56 9.45
N SER A 99 -0.90 -10.08 9.66
CA SER A 99 0.33 -9.50 9.13
C SER A 99 0.57 -10.04 7.73
N VAL A 100 -0.10 -9.43 6.74
CA VAL A 100 0.13 -9.78 5.33
C VAL A 100 1.42 -9.10 4.86
N SER A 101 2.51 -9.86 4.77
CA SER A 101 3.66 -9.45 3.98
C SER A 101 3.27 -9.57 2.51
N VAL A 102 2.67 -8.52 1.94
CA VAL A 102 2.37 -8.49 0.51
C VAL A 102 3.70 -8.32 -0.21
N PRO A 103 4.19 -9.31 -0.97
CA PRO A 103 5.33 -9.05 -1.85
C PRO A 103 4.88 -7.95 -2.82
N LEU A 104 5.62 -6.85 -2.87
CA LEU A 104 5.48 -5.84 -3.91
C LEU A 104 5.88 -6.50 -5.23
N ALA A 105 4.95 -7.26 -5.82
CA ALA A 105 5.07 -7.71 -7.18
C ALA A 105 5.16 -6.44 -8.03
N ALA A 106 6.26 -6.29 -8.79
CA ALA A 106 6.36 -5.24 -9.78
C ALA A 106 5.12 -5.32 -10.66
N ILE A 107 4.23 -4.33 -10.56
CA ILE A 107 3.10 -4.19 -11.46
C ILE A 107 3.74 -4.05 -12.85
N PRO A 108 3.50 -4.98 -13.80
CA PRO A 108 4.06 -4.86 -15.13
C PRO A 108 3.60 -3.52 -15.69
N GLU A 109 4.53 -2.59 -15.89
CA GLU A 109 4.19 -1.33 -16.54
C GLU A 109 3.58 -1.68 -17.90
N PRO A 110 2.48 -1.02 -18.33
CA PRO A 110 2.01 -1.19 -19.69
C PRO A 110 3.16 -0.73 -20.59
N SER A 111 3.81 -1.67 -21.28
CA SER A 111 4.98 -1.41 -22.11
C SER A 111 4.67 -0.18 -22.99
N LEU A 112 5.38 0.93 -22.79
CA LEU A 112 5.19 2.16 -23.56
C LEU A 112 5.19 1.88 -25.09
N ALA A 113 5.93 0.84 -25.49
CA ALA A 113 5.97 0.28 -26.83
C ALA A 113 4.60 -0.19 -27.37
N ALA A 114 3.76 -0.80 -26.53
CA ALA A 114 2.42 -1.26 -26.92
C ALA A 114 1.47 -0.09 -27.26
N LEU A 115 1.69 1.10 -26.67
CA LEU A 115 0.92 2.30 -26.99
C LEU A 115 1.51 3.11 -28.16
N LEU A 116 2.84 3.15 -28.30
CA LEU A 116 3.51 3.98 -29.30
C LEU A 116 3.58 3.36 -30.70
N LEU A 117 3.66 2.03 -30.82
CA LEU A 117 3.72 1.35 -32.12
C LEU A 117 2.50 1.61 -33.03
N PRO A 118 1.24 1.51 -32.55
CA PRO A 118 0.09 1.85 -33.39
C PRO A 118 -0.01 3.35 -33.69
N ALA A 119 0.41 4.22 -32.75
CA ALA A 119 0.37 5.68 -32.94
C ALA A 119 1.34 6.15 -34.04
N VAL A 120 2.56 5.60 -34.08
CA VAL A 120 3.57 5.93 -35.11
C VAL A 120 3.16 5.38 -36.48
N LEU A 121 2.55 4.18 -36.54
CA LEU A 121 2.08 3.59 -37.79
C LEU A 121 0.95 4.41 -38.42
N VAL A 122 -0.01 4.88 -37.61
CA VAL A 122 -1.12 5.73 -38.08
C VAL A 122 -0.64 7.11 -38.51
N CYS A 123 0.35 7.70 -37.81
CA CYS A 123 0.91 9.00 -38.18
C CYS A 123 1.77 8.92 -39.45
N GLY A 124 2.60 7.87 -39.59
CA GLY A 124 3.45 7.63 -40.76
C GLY A 124 2.66 7.37 -42.05
N LEU A 125 1.53 6.65 -41.97
CA LEU A 125 0.67 6.37 -43.13
C LEU A 125 -0.15 7.57 -43.62
N ARG A 126 -0.34 8.61 -42.79
CA ARG A 126 -1.04 9.83 -43.19
C ARG A 126 -0.12 10.83 -43.92
N LEU A 127 1.17 10.83 -43.58
CA LEU A 127 2.15 11.72 -44.20
C LEU A 127 2.60 11.24 -45.59
N SER A 128 2.58 9.93 -45.85
CA SER A 128 2.97 9.35 -47.15
C SER A 128 1.91 9.50 -48.25
N ARG A 129 0.66 9.83 -47.90
CA ARG A 129 -0.46 10.02 -48.84
C ARG A 129 -0.62 11.48 -49.30
N GLY A 130 0.21 12.40 -48.81
CA GLY A 130 0.11 13.84 -49.07
C GLY A 130 0.95 14.38 -50.22
N LEU A 131 1.83 13.58 -50.86
CA LEU A 131 2.60 14.00 -52.03
C LEU A 131 2.15 13.23 -53.28
N ALA A 132 1.11 13.72 -53.95
CA ALA A 132 0.90 13.46 -55.36
C ALA A 132 1.35 14.72 -56.16
N PRO A 133 2.13 14.56 -57.24
CA PRO A 133 2.67 15.68 -58.01
C PRO A 133 1.59 16.38 -58.84
N LEU A 134 1.69 17.71 -58.95
CA LEU A 134 0.77 18.58 -59.71
C LEU A 134 0.71 18.17 -61.19
N ALA A 135 -0.43 17.66 -61.62
CA ALA A 135 -0.77 17.54 -63.04
C ALA A 135 -1.82 18.61 -63.38
N SER A 136 -1.46 19.46 -64.35
CA SER A 136 -2.21 20.60 -64.87
C SER A 136 -3.67 20.27 -65.20
N GLN A 137 -4.61 21.10 -64.73
CA GLN A 137 -5.96 21.16 -65.30
C GLN A 137 -6.17 22.52 -65.96
N GLU A 138 -6.52 22.43 -67.25
CA GLU A 138 -6.82 23.55 -68.13
C GLU A 138 -8.10 24.27 -67.72
N ALA A 139 -8.09 25.59 -67.87
CA ALA A 139 -9.23 26.45 -67.64
C ALA A 139 -10.25 26.30 -68.79
N THR A 140 -11.46 25.86 -68.50
CA THR A 140 -12.62 26.02 -69.41
C THR A 140 -13.44 27.19 -68.91
N GLU A 141 -13.26 28.34 -69.56
CA GLU A 141 -14.04 29.55 -69.36
C GLU A 141 -15.44 29.38 -69.96
N VAL A 142 -16.48 29.47 -69.12
CA VAL A 142 -17.89 29.38 -69.54
C VAL A 142 -18.33 30.76 -70.04
N ASN A 143 -18.38 30.96 -71.36
CA ASN A 143 -18.84 32.21 -71.95
C ASN A 143 -20.38 32.22 -72.09
N PHE A 144 -21.01 33.08 -71.30
CA PHE A 144 -22.44 33.31 -71.21
C PHE A 144 -22.85 34.37 -72.25
N ARG A 145 -23.78 34.08 -73.18
CA ARG A 145 -24.57 35.12 -73.86
C ARG A 145 -26.04 34.73 -74.04
N LEU A 146 -26.86 35.71 -73.67
CA LEU A 146 -28.32 35.76 -73.50
C LEU A 146 -29.08 35.91 -74.85
N PRO A 147 -30.44 35.82 -74.84
CA PRO A 147 -31.26 35.39 -75.98
C PRO A 147 -32.00 36.59 -76.69
N PRO A 148 -33.12 36.39 -77.42
CA PRO A 148 -33.25 36.57 -78.87
C PRO A 148 -34.12 37.79 -79.28
N ARG A 149 -34.30 38.01 -80.59
CA ARG A 149 -35.61 38.09 -81.30
C ARG A 149 -35.41 37.87 -82.79
#